data_AF-A4EXB8-F1
#
_entry.id   AF-A4EXB8-F1
#
_cell.length_a   1.000
_cell.length_b   1.000
_cell.length_c   1.000
_cell.angle_alpha   90.00
_cell.angle_beta   90.00
_cell.angle_gamma   90.00
#
_symmetry.space_group_name_H-M   'P 1'
#
loop_
_entity.id
_entity.type
_entity.pdbx_description
1 polymer ?
#
loop_
_entity_poly.entity_id
_entity_poly.type
_entity_poly.pdbx_seq_one_letter_code
_entity_poly.pdbx_strand_id
1 'polypeptide(L)'
;MCKIPFSDPIWDRLYGAYEAHSCPDTLRSLCADWSQERANALFWEDLYHQGSLYPLTYAALPWLWETAPRTLDNLYFFSTIVAAAYASDEGYAGAPPFPRKWNGLPLHEEAHHHSYRPKETWLTKGDMLALSNLQNWFELHAEDMAMSAYRSIQAGNTQHEVAYLSEGFCAIKGCSWANGFLQMLADECDDEELDEALPEMEVSDLEMLMKLAAHLDRSHPDFAKQIRMFASPVLEQTGRVERDQNTPDLFD
;
A
#
# COMPACT_ATOMS: atom_id res chain seq x y z
N MET A 1 -8.38 -2.45 -23.25
CA MET A 1 -8.41 -3.64 -22.36
C MET A 1 -7.02 -3.76 -21.75
N CYS A 2 -6.91 -3.92 -20.42
CA CYS A 2 -5.60 -3.99 -19.75
C CYS A 2 -5.18 -5.42 -19.32
N LYS A 3 -6.12 -6.37 -19.28
CA LYS A 3 -5.80 -7.78 -19.05
C LYS A 3 -4.96 -8.35 -20.20
N ILE A 4 -3.75 -8.77 -19.89
CA ILE A 4 -2.88 -9.51 -20.82
C ILE A 4 -3.50 -10.90 -21.00
N PRO A 5 -3.81 -11.34 -22.24
CA PRO A 5 -4.31 -12.68 -22.48
C PRO A 5 -3.33 -13.74 -21.96
N PHE A 6 -3.82 -14.83 -21.39
CA PHE A 6 -2.96 -15.92 -20.88
C PHE A 6 -2.11 -16.62 -21.96
N SER A 7 -2.44 -16.42 -23.25
CA SER A 7 -1.68 -16.94 -24.39
C SER A 7 -0.61 -15.97 -24.89
N ASP A 8 -0.50 -14.78 -24.30
CA ASP A 8 0.48 -13.78 -24.71
C ASP A 8 1.89 -14.21 -24.26
N PRO A 9 2.90 -14.24 -25.15
CA PRO A 9 4.25 -14.65 -24.79
C PRO A 9 4.96 -13.69 -23.82
N ILE A 10 4.40 -12.52 -23.49
CA ILE A 10 4.97 -11.64 -22.48
C ILE A 10 5.00 -12.28 -21.08
N TRP A 11 4.10 -13.23 -20.78
CA TRP A 11 4.08 -13.92 -19.49
C TRP A 11 5.40 -14.63 -19.18
N ASP A 12 6.11 -15.14 -20.20
CA ASP A 12 7.42 -15.78 -20.04
C ASP A 12 8.54 -14.77 -19.72
N ARG A 13 8.30 -13.47 -19.95
CA ARG A 13 9.26 -12.38 -19.70
C ARG A 13 8.97 -11.61 -18.41
N LEU A 14 7.72 -11.62 -17.93
CA LEU A 14 7.33 -11.08 -16.63
C LEU A 14 7.95 -11.93 -15.51
N TYR A 15 8.36 -11.28 -14.42
CA TYR A 15 9.01 -11.92 -13.29
C TYR A 15 8.40 -11.44 -11.99
N GLY A 16 8.43 -12.32 -10.98
CA GLY A 16 8.08 -12.04 -9.58
C GLY A 16 9.31 -12.20 -8.67
N ALA A 17 9.09 -12.41 -7.37
CA ALA A 17 10.17 -12.51 -6.37
C ALA A 17 11.14 -13.68 -6.62
N TYR A 18 10.64 -14.82 -7.13
CA TYR A 18 11.42 -16.05 -7.34
C TYR A 18 11.34 -16.57 -8.79
N GLU A 19 11.35 -15.68 -9.79
CA GLU A 19 11.26 -16.01 -11.23
C GLU A 19 9.93 -16.60 -11.73
N ALA A 20 8.98 -16.90 -10.83
CA ALA A 20 7.53 -17.06 -11.04
C ALA A 20 7.05 -17.60 -12.41
N HIS A 21 7.62 -18.74 -12.84
CA HIS A 21 7.29 -19.41 -14.11
C HIS A 21 5.88 -20.01 -14.17
N SER A 22 5.15 -20.11 -13.05
CA SER A 22 3.84 -20.76 -12.95
C SER A 22 2.65 -19.81 -12.78
N CYS A 23 2.91 -18.50 -12.63
CA CYS A 23 1.88 -17.51 -12.34
C CYS A 23 0.70 -17.49 -13.32
N PRO A 24 0.87 -17.51 -14.67
CA PRO A 24 -0.29 -17.46 -15.57
C PRO A 24 -1.22 -18.69 -15.43
N ASP A 25 -0.68 -19.87 -15.11
CA ASP A 25 -1.49 -21.07 -14.89
C ASP A 25 -2.20 -21.04 -13.54
N THR A 26 -1.52 -20.59 -12.48
CA THR A 26 -2.12 -20.37 -11.16
C THR A 26 -3.25 -19.34 -11.25
N LEU A 27 -3.01 -18.20 -11.90
CA LEU A 27 -3.99 -17.13 -12.09
C LEU A 27 -5.18 -17.60 -12.93
N ARG A 28 -4.94 -18.31 -14.03
CA ARG A 28 -6.01 -18.90 -14.85
C ARG A 28 -6.89 -19.84 -14.04
N SER A 29 -6.28 -20.66 -13.19
CA SER A 29 -7.02 -21.58 -12.34
C SER A 29 -7.81 -20.84 -11.25
N LEU A 30 -7.27 -19.79 -10.64
CA LEU A 30 -7.99 -18.97 -9.66
C LEU A 30 -9.20 -18.26 -10.29
N CYS A 31 -9.08 -17.82 -11.55
CA CYS A 31 -10.20 -17.24 -12.29
C CYS A 31 -11.30 -18.26 -12.61
N ALA A 32 -10.97 -19.55 -12.70
CA ALA A 32 -11.93 -20.61 -12.98
C ALA A 32 -12.58 -21.16 -11.69
N ASP A 33 -11.78 -21.32 -10.63
CA ASP A 33 -12.20 -21.83 -9.33
C ASP A 33 -11.34 -21.21 -8.24
N TRP A 34 -11.93 -20.30 -7.45
CA TRP A 34 -11.19 -19.53 -6.45
C TRP A 34 -10.78 -20.42 -5.27
N SER A 35 -9.48 -20.48 -5.01
CA SER A 35 -8.90 -21.15 -3.85
C SER A 35 -8.08 -20.16 -3.05
N GLN A 36 -8.52 -19.85 -1.83
CA GLN A 36 -7.83 -18.85 -0.99
C GLN A 36 -6.41 -19.27 -0.64
N GLU A 37 -6.16 -20.55 -0.41
CA GLU A 37 -4.82 -21.09 -0.14
C GLU A 37 -3.86 -20.81 -1.32
N ARG A 38 -4.31 -21.09 -2.55
CA ARG A 38 -3.52 -20.83 -3.76
C ARG A 38 -3.36 -19.34 -4.04
N ALA A 39 -4.37 -18.54 -3.72
CA ALA A 39 -4.29 -17.09 -3.82
C ALA A 39 -3.25 -16.55 -2.84
N ASN A 40 -3.25 -16.99 -1.58
CA ASN A 40 -2.28 -16.56 -0.57
C ASN A 40 -0.84 -16.93 -0.97
N ALA A 41 -0.62 -18.15 -1.48
CA ALA A 41 0.70 -18.52 -2.01
C ALA A 41 1.13 -17.59 -3.16
N LEU A 42 0.26 -17.36 -4.14
CA LEU A 42 0.53 -16.43 -5.24
C LEU A 42 0.83 -15.01 -4.73
N PHE A 43 0.03 -14.50 -3.80
CA PHE A 43 0.13 -13.13 -3.28
C PHE A 43 1.47 -12.88 -2.60
N TRP A 44 1.87 -13.76 -1.68
CA TRP A 44 2.96 -13.49 -0.74
C TRP A 44 4.28 -14.18 -1.12
N GLU A 45 4.27 -15.09 -2.09
CA GLU A 45 5.48 -15.74 -2.60
C GLU A 45 5.91 -15.20 -3.97
N ASP A 46 4.97 -14.93 -4.88
CA ASP A 46 5.28 -14.54 -6.25
C ASP A 46 5.08 -13.04 -6.53
N LEU A 47 3.92 -12.50 -6.12
CA LEU A 47 3.49 -11.15 -6.50
C LEU A 47 3.99 -10.05 -5.57
N TYR A 48 4.29 -10.37 -4.31
CA TYR A 48 4.80 -9.40 -3.34
C TYR A 48 5.76 -10.09 -2.38
N HIS A 49 6.94 -9.50 -2.18
CA HIS A 49 7.90 -10.00 -1.21
C HIS A 49 8.67 -8.85 -0.56
N GLN A 50 8.63 -8.76 0.77
CA GLN A 50 9.40 -7.78 1.57
C GLN A 50 9.30 -6.33 1.04
N GLY A 51 8.09 -5.85 0.76
CA GLY A 51 7.86 -4.48 0.27
C GLY A 51 8.13 -4.28 -1.23
N SER A 52 8.62 -5.31 -1.93
CA SER A 52 8.95 -5.23 -3.36
C SER A 52 7.79 -5.69 -4.24
N LEU A 53 7.59 -4.96 -5.33
CA LEU A 53 6.66 -5.29 -6.40
C LEU A 53 7.41 -5.62 -7.69
N TYR A 54 6.71 -6.24 -8.63
CA TYR A 54 7.30 -6.70 -9.88
C TYR A 54 6.35 -6.49 -11.06
N PRO A 55 6.84 -6.52 -12.32
CA PRO A 55 5.96 -6.42 -13.48
C PRO A 55 4.87 -7.50 -13.50
N LEU A 56 5.16 -8.68 -12.94
CA LEU A 56 4.18 -9.74 -12.80
C LEU A 56 3.02 -9.38 -11.86
N THR A 57 3.30 -8.64 -10.77
CA THR A 57 2.29 -8.12 -9.85
C THR A 57 1.27 -7.30 -10.61
N TYR A 58 1.73 -6.32 -11.37
CA TYR A 58 0.88 -5.44 -12.15
C TYR A 58 0.11 -6.18 -13.26
N ALA A 59 0.68 -7.22 -13.85
CA ALA A 59 -0.01 -8.05 -14.84
C ALA A 59 -1.11 -8.93 -14.22
N ALA A 60 -0.93 -9.38 -12.98
CA ALA A 60 -1.89 -10.21 -12.26
C ALA A 60 -3.07 -9.41 -11.69
N LEU A 61 -2.83 -8.17 -11.22
CA LEU A 61 -3.84 -7.34 -10.55
C LEU A 61 -5.16 -7.17 -11.34
N PRO A 62 -5.16 -6.90 -12.66
CA PRO A 62 -6.41 -6.82 -13.42
C PRO A 62 -7.30 -8.06 -13.33
N TRP A 63 -6.69 -9.25 -13.30
CA TRP A 63 -7.41 -10.52 -13.18
C TRP A 63 -7.86 -10.76 -11.74
N LEU A 64 -6.99 -10.53 -10.77
CA LEU A 64 -7.28 -10.71 -9.35
C LEU A 64 -8.38 -9.75 -8.88
N TRP A 65 -8.31 -8.48 -9.26
CA TRP A 65 -9.31 -7.49 -8.87
C TRP A 65 -10.71 -7.84 -9.38
N GLU A 66 -10.82 -8.42 -10.57
CA GLU A 66 -12.11 -8.85 -11.14
C GLU A 66 -12.67 -10.10 -10.48
N THR A 67 -11.81 -11.05 -10.08
CA THR A 67 -12.23 -12.41 -9.71
C THR A 67 -12.19 -12.69 -8.20
N ALA A 68 -11.32 -12.02 -7.45
CA ALA A 68 -11.14 -12.26 -6.03
C ALA A 68 -12.41 -11.90 -5.22
N PRO A 69 -12.93 -12.81 -4.39
CA PRO A 69 -13.92 -12.46 -3.37
C PRO A 69 -13.39 -11.32 -2.49
N ARG A 70 -14.27 -10.40 -2.07
CA ARG A 70 -13.90 -9.31 -1.16
C ARG A 70 -13.85 -9.78 0.31
N THR A 71 -13.09 -10.84 0.56
CA THR A 71 -12.75 -11.33 1.90
C THR A 71 -11.62 -10.51 2.50
N LEU A 72 -11.40 -10.65 3.81
CA LEU A 72 -10.32 -9.99 4.54
C LEU A 72 -8.96 -10.23 3.87
N ASP A 73 -8.54 -11.48 3.67
CA ASP A 73 -7.23 -11.83 3.08
C ASP A 73 -6.99 -11.14 1.72
N ASN A 74 -8.01 -11.09 0.87
CA ASN A 74 -7.88 -10.50 -0.46
C ASN A 74 -7.83 -8.98 -0.40
N LEU A 75 -8.68 -8.36 0.42
CA LEU A 75 -8.67 -6.91 0.61
C LEU A 75 -7.39 -6.44 1.30
N TYR A 76 -6.85 -7.25 2.21
CA TYR A 76 -5.56 -7.04 2.80
C TYR A 76 -4.47 -7.01 1.72
N PHE A 77 -4.38 -8.05 0.87
CA PHE A 77 -3.45 -8.04 -0.26
C PHE A 77 -3.58 -6.79 -1.13
N PHE A 78 -4.79 -6.40 -1.53
CA PHE A 78 -4.97 -5.19 -2.35
C PHE A 78 -4.54 -3.90 -1.64
N SER A 79 -4.82 -3.76 -0.34
CA SER A 79 -4.38 -2.62 0.47
C SER A 79 -2.85 -2.52 0.49
N THR A 80 -2.18 -3.64 0.76
CA THR A 80 -0.71 -3.72 0.82
C THR A 80 -0.06 -3.46 -0.53
N ILE A 81 -0.59 -4.01 -1.62
CA ILE A 81 -0.07 -3.72 -2.97
C ILE A 81 -0.19 -2.23 -3.31
N VAL A 82 -1.31 -1.59 -2.94
CA VAL A 82 -1.46 -0.15 -3.13
C VAL A 82 -0.42 0.60 -2.32
N ALA A 83 -0.21 0.29 -1.05
CA ALA A 83 0.82 0.98 -0.27
C ALA A 83 2.24 0.75 -0.79
N ALA A 84 2.59 -0.50 -1.12
CA ALA A 84 3.90 -0.84 -1.65
C ALA A 84 4.19 -0.14 -2.99
N ALA A 85 3.17 0.06 -3.84
CA ALA A 85 3.32 0.78 -5.11
C ALA A 85 3.60 2.27 -4.90
N TYR A 86 3.03 2.85 -3.83
CA TYR A 86 3.20 4.26 -3.46
C TYR A 86 4.38 4.52 -2.53
N ALA A 87 5.04 3.47 -2.01
CA ALA A 87 6.26 3.60 -1.23
C ALA A 87 7.40 4.14 -2.10
N SER A 88 8.11 5.16 -1.63
CA SER A 88 9.32 5.67 -2.28
C SER A 88 10.54 4.82 -1.90
N ASP A 89 11.37 4.46 -2.89
CA ASP A 89 12.69 3.83 -2.66
C ASP A 89 13.64 4.74 -1.84
N GLU A 90 13.36 6.04 -1.81
CA GLU A 90 14.05 7.02 -0.96
C GLU A 90 13.14 7.30 0.23
N GLY A 91 13.58 6.86 1.41
CA GLY A 91 12.74 6.59 2.58
C GLY A 91 11.70 7.65 2.92
N TYR A 92 10.51 7.16 3.27
CA TYR A 92 9.43 7.67 4.12
C TYR A 92 9.11 9.19 4.25
N ALA A 93 9.83 10.15 3.66
CA ALA A 93 9.54 11.58 3.83
C ALA A 93 9.52 12.32 2.49
N GLY A 94 8.47 13.13 2.31
CA GLY A 94 8.38 14.17 1.27
C GLY A 94 7.46 13.84 0.09
N ALA A 95 6.69 14.84 -0.32
CA ALA A 95 5.76 14.78 -1.45
C ALA A 95 6.36 14.10 -2.69
N PRO A 96 5.60 13.26 -3.41
CA PRO A 96 6.15 12.49 -4.52
C PRO A 96 6.62 13.46 -5.62
N PRO A 97 7.92 13.49 -5.97
CA PRO A 97 8.34 14.22 -7.14
C PRO A 97 7.73 13.50 -8.34
N PHE A 98 6.98 14.25 -9.16
CA PHE A 98 6.59 13.75 -10.47
C PHE A 98 7.84 13.39 -11.29
N PRO A 99 7.74 12.41 -12.20
CA PRO A 99 6.63 11.47 -12.36
C PRO A 99 6.79 10.28 -11.41
N ARG A 100 5.67 9.87 -10.77
CA ARG A 100 5.61 8.75 -9.83
C ARG A 100 6.28 7.52 -10.45
N LYS A 101 7.43 7.13 -9.90
CA LYS A 101 8.01 5.82 -10.18
C LYS A 101 7.21 4.83 -9.34
N TRP A 102 6.32 4.07 -9.97
CA TRP A 102 5.67 2.96 -9.30
C TRP A 102 6.72 1.91 -8.99
N ASN A 103 6.84 1.54 -7.72
CA ASN A 103 7.77 0.52 -7.28
C ASN A 103 7.55 -0.75 -8.12
N GLY A 104 8.63 -1.33 -8.67
CA GLY A 104 8.54 -2.58 -9.44
C GLY A 104 8.01 -2.48 -10.89
N LEU A 105 7.68 -1.29 -11.41
CA LEU A 105 7.22 -1.13 -12.80
C LEU A 105 7.94 0.00 -13.58
N PRO A 106 9.27 -0.05 -13.73
CA PRO A 106 9.97 0.87 -14.62
C PRO A 106 9.48 0.73 -16.08
N LEU A 107 9.52 1.83 -16.86
CA LEU A 107 9.09 1.85 -18.27
C LEU A 107 10.26 1.94 -19.26
N HIS A 108 11.41 1.42 -18.86
CA HIS A 108 12.61 1.27 -19.67
C HIS A 108 13.17 -0.15 -19.49
N GLU A 109 13.59 -0.78 -20.59
CA GLU A 109 13.88 -2.21 -20.63
C GLU A 109 15.08 -2.59 -19.75
N GLU A 110 16.10 -1.73 -19.67
CA GLU A 110 17.35 -2.01 -18.98
C GLU A 110 17.17 -2.23 -17.48
N ALA A 111 16.14 -1.62 -16.86
CA ALA A 111 15.84 -1.83 -15.45
C ALA A 111 15.20 -3.20 -15.14
N HIS A 112 14.82 -3.94 -16.18
CA HIS A 112 14.33 -5.31 -16.06
C HIS A 112 15.40 -6.36 -16.39
N HIS A 113 16.62 -5.92 -16.76
CA HIS A 113 17.72 -6.79 -17.17
C HIS A 113 18.53 -7.22 -15.95
N HIS A 114 17.95 -8.13 -15.19
CA HIS A 114 18.58 -8.68 -13.99
C HIS A 114 19.61 -9.75 -14.35
N SER A 115 20.81 -9.67 -13.75
CA SER A 115 21.92 -10.58 -14.02
C SER A 115 21.66 -12.03 -13.62
N TYR A 116 20.71 -12.27 -12.70
CA TYR A 116 20.29 -13.60 -12.29
C TYR A 116 19.34 -14.27 -13.30
N ARG A 117 18.72 -13.52 -14.22
CA ARG A 117 17.77 -14.05 -15.21
C ARG A 117 18.43 -14.29 -16.58
N PRO A 118 18.04 -15.35 -17.31
CA PRO A 118 18.48 -15.57 -18.69
C PRO A 118 18.06 -14.42 -19.62
N LYS A 119 18.95 -13.99 -20.52
CA LYS A 119 18.74 -12.84 -21.40
C LYS A 119 17.55 -12.99 -22.33
N GLU A 120 17.23 -14.23 -22.70
CA GLU A 120 16.12 -14.60 -23.56
C GLU A 120 14.76 -14.33 -22.91
N THR A 121 14.73 -14.20 -21.58
CA THR A 121 13.53 -13.91 -20.78
C THR A 121 13.42 -12.43 -20.39
N TRP A 122 14.38 -11.60 -20.81
CA TRP A 122 14.36 -10.17 -20.49
C TRP A 122 13.21 -9.46 -21.22
N LEU A 123 12.56 -8.53 -20.50
CA LEU A 123 11.64 -7.60 -21.12
C LEU A 123 12.38 -6.76 -22.16
N THR A 124 11.69 -6.53 -23.27
CA THR A 124 12.20 -5.81 -24.44
C THR A 124 11.52 -4.45 -24.56
N LYS A 125 12.06 -3.57 -25.39
CA LYS A 125 11.46 -2.30 -25.73
C LYS A 125 10.03 -2.44 -26.27
N GLY A 126 9.73 -3.55 -26.96
CA GLY A 126 8.39 -3.85 -27.46
C GLY A 126 7.37 -4.10 -26.35
N ASP A 127 7.82 -4.60 -25.19
CA ASP A 127 6.97 -4.92 -24.04
C ASP A 127 6.56 -3.66 -23.25
N MET A 128 7.30 -2.55 -23.36
CA MET A 128 7.08 -1.34 -22.55
C MET A 128 5.69 -0.72 -22.76
N LEU A 129 5.08 -0.91 -23.93
CA LEU A 129 3.69 -0.48 -24.15
C LEU A 129 2.71 -1.29 -23.29
N ALA A 130 2.94 -2.58 -23.10
CA ALA A 130 2.12 -3.40 -22.22
C ALA A 130 2.29 -2.97 -20.76
N LEU A 131 3.52 -2.73 -20.29
CA LEU A 131 3.78 -2.23 -18.94
C LEU A 131 3.15 -0.86 -18.70
N SER A 132 3.21 0.06 -19.67
CA SER A 132 2.54 1.35 -19.59
C SER A 132 1.01 1.21 -19.49
N ASN A 133 0.42 0.25 -20.20
CA ASN A 133 -1.02 -0.03 -20.07
C ASN A 133 -1.37 -0.58 -18.68
N LEU A 134 -0.53 -1.45 -18.11
CA LEU A 134 -0.69 -1.96 -16.73
C LEU A 134 -0.58 -0.83 -15.71
N GLN A 135 0.39 0.07 -15.88
CA GLN A 135 0.55 1.27 -15.06
C GLN A 135 -0.70 2.14 -15.08
N ASN A 136 -1.17 2.51 -16.28
CA ASN A 136 -2.38 3.32 -16.44
C ASN A 136 -3.61 2.67 -15.81
N TRP A 137 -3.73 1.34 -15.93
CA TRP A 137 -4.83 0.62 -15.30
C TRP A 137 -4.73 0.65 -13.77
N PHE A 138 -3.54 0.44 -13.22
CA PHE A 138 -3.33 0.51 -11.77
C PHE A 138 -3.68 1.90 -11.23
N GLU A 139 -3.21 2.96 -11.88
CA GLU A 139 -3.53 4.34 -11.52
C GLU A 139 -5.04 4.62 -11.49
N LEU A 140 -5.79 4.04 -12.42
CA LEU A 140 -7.25 4.18 -12.48
C LEU A 140 -8.00 3.38 -11.41
N HIS A 141 -7.40 2.35 -10.81
CA HIS A 141 -8.10 1.43 -9.89
C HIS A 141 -7.52 1.42 -8.47
N ALA A 142 -6.34 2.00 -8.22
CA ALA A 142 -5.70 1.98 -6.91
C ALA A 142 -6.56 2.60 -5.81
N GLU A 143 -7.25 3.71 -6.09
CA GLU A 143 -8.17 4.33 -5.12
C GLU A 143 -9.35 3.41 -4.80
N ASP A 144 -9.94 2.74 -5.80
CA ASP A 144 -11.04 1.80 -5.59
C ASP A 144 -10.61 0.58 -4.76
N MET A 145 -9.39 0.06 -4.99
CA MET A 145 -8.81 -1.03 -4.21
C MET A 145 -8.64 -0.62 -2.74
N ALA A 146 -7.92 0.47 -2.50
CA ALA A 146 -7.67 1.01 -1.17
C ALA A 146 -8.96 1.34 -0.42
N MET A 147 -9.91 2.00 -1.08
CA MET A 147 -11.19 2.35 -0.47
C MET A 147 -12.06 1.13 -0.19
N SER A 148 -11.97 0.06 -1.00
CA SER A 148 -12.70 -1.18 -0.75
C SER A 148 -12.18 -1.89 0.50
N ALA A 149 -10.86 -1.93 0.69
CA ALA A 149 -10.24 -2.46 1.91
C ALA A 149 -10.64 -1.61 3.13
N TYR A 150 -10.42 -0.31 3.07
CA TYR A 150 -10.72 0.61 4.16
C TYR A 150 -12.20 0.57 4.59
N ARG A 151 -13.14 0.56 3.63
CA ARG A 151 -14.59 0.49 3.93
C ARG A 151 -15.05 -0.88 4.42
N SER A 152 -14.22 -1.91 4.28
CA SER A 152 -14.54 -3.26 4.73
C SER A 152 -14.26 -3.49 6.21
N ILE A 153 -13.66 -2.50 6.91
CA ILE A 153 -13.41 -2.57 8.35
C ILE A 153 -14.73 -2.78 9.10
N GLN A 154 -14.78 -3.83 9.92
CA GLN A 154 -15.92 -4.23 10.73
C GLN A 154 -15.50 -4.40 12.19
N ALA A 155 -16.46 -4.34 13.12
CA ALA A 155 -16.18 -4.48 14.56
C ALA A 155 -15.57 -5.84 14.97
N GLY A 156 -15.61 -6.84 14.09
CA GLY A 156 -14.96 -8.13 14.32
C GLY A 156 -13.47 -8.16 13.94
N ASN A 157 -12.95 -7.09 13.34
CA ASN A 157 -11.55 -7.04 12.95
C ASN A 157 -10.63 -6.80 14.16
N THR A 158 -9.41 -7.33 14.09
CA THR A 158 -8.35 -6.98 15.05
C THR A 158 -7.76 -5.61 14.74
N GLN A 159 -7.00 -5.02 15.69
CA GLN A 159 -6.32 -3.75 15.44
C GLN A 159 -5.29 -3.86 14.30
N HIS A 160 -4.56 -4.98 14.20
CA HIS A 160 -3.66 -5.22 13.06
C HIS A 160 -4.43 -5.26 11.73
N GLU A 161 -5.55 -6.00 11.68
CA GLU A 161 -6.38 -6.06 10.48
C GLU A 161 -6.89 -4.66 10.09
N VAL A 162 -7.27 -3.83 11.06
CA VAL A 162 -7.67 -2.44 10.82
C VAL A 162 -6.52 -1.61 10.24
N ALA A 163 -5.31 -1.72 10.80
CA ALA A 163 -4.13 -1.03 10.31
C ALA A 163 -3.84 -1.44 8.86
N TYR A 164 -3.80 -2.74 8.57
CA TYR A 164 -3.55 -3.27 7.24
C TYR A 164 -4.65 -2.94 6.22
N LEU A 165 -5.92 -2.93 6.61
CA LEU A 165 -7.01 -2.50 5.73
C LEU A 165 -6.99 -0.98 5.45
N SER A 166 -6.33 -0.20 6.31
CA SER A 166 -6.17 1.25 6.15
C SER A 166 -4.91 1.65 5.38
N GLU A 167 -3.94 0.74 5.29
CA GLU A 167 -2.61 0.96 4.70
C GLU A 167 -2.65 1.59 3.29
N GLY A 168 -3.34 0.96 2.34
CA GLY A 168 -3.47 1.48 0.98
C GLY A 168 -4.19 2.83 0.94
N PHE A 169 -5.16 3.06 1.83
CA PHE A 169 -5.89 4.33 1.90
C PHE A 169 -5.01 5.48 2.40
N CYS A 170 -4.17 5.22 3.41
CA CYS A 170 -3.18 6.18 3.88
C CYS A 170 -2.16 6.50 2.77
N ALA A 171 -1.64 5.49 2.09
CA ALA A 171 -0.63 5.65 1.06
C ALA A 171 -1.12 6.48 -0.14
N ILE A 172 -2.34 6.26 -0.65
CA ILE A 172 -2.88 7.08 -1.76
C ILE A 172 -3.08 8.55 -1.40
N LYS A 173 -3.18 8.86 -0.09
CA LYS A 173 -3.29 10.23 0.41
C LYS A 173 -1.94 10.83 0.82
N GLY A 174 -0.85 10.07 0.67
CA GLY A 174 0.49 10.49 1.04
C GLY A 174 0.72 10.50 2.55
N CYS A 175 -0.05 9.73 3.32
CA CYS A 175 -0.03 9.71 4.78
C CYS A 175 0.54 8.39 5.32
N SER A 176 1.68 7.93 4.79
CA SER A 176 2.23 6.61 5.15
C SER A 176 2.68 6.54 6.61
N TRP A 177 3.10 7.66 7.22
CA TRP A 177 3.44 7.71 8.65
C TRP A 177 2.23 7.49 9.54
N ALA A 178 1.06 8.04 9.17
CA ALA A 178 -0.18 7.75 9.88
C ALA A 178 -0.48 6.24 9.93
N ASN A 179 -0.22 5.51 8.84
CA ASN A 179 -0.38 4.06 8.83
C ASN A 179 0.68 3.34 9.66
N GLY A 180 1.94 3.77 9.58
CA GLY A 180 3.03 3.21 10.41
C GLY A 180 2.71 3.31 11.90
N PHE A 181 2.17 4.45 12.33
CA PHE A 181 1.75 4.64 13.72
C PHE A 181 0.53 3.80 14.10
N LEU A 182 -0.43 3.61 13.20
CA LEU A 182 -1.53 2.65 13.41
C LEU A 182 -1.01 1.24 13.63
N GLN A 183 0.03 0.83 12.90
CA GLN A 183 0.68 -0.48 13.10
C GLN A 183 1.38 -0.55 14.45
N MET A 184 2.15 0.47 14.83
CA MET A 184 2.80 0.54 16.16
C MET A 184 1.80 0.43 17.31
N LEU A 185 0.67 1.14 17.23
CA LEU A 185 -0.40 1.00 18.22
C LEU A 185 -1.00 -0.42 18.23
N ALA A 186 -1.20 -1.02 17.06
CA ALA A 186 -1.72 -2.38 16.96
C ALA A 186 -0.73 -3.43 17.46
N ASP A 187 0.58 -3.17 17.33
CA ASP A 187 1.68 -3.98 17.86
C ASP A 187 1.88 -3.79 19.38
N GLU A 188 1.08 -2.93 20.02
CA GLU A 188 1.18 -2.57 21.44
C GLU A 188 2.57 -2.04 21.82
N CYS A 189 3.20 -1.27 20.92
CA CYS A 189 4.41 -0.49 21.22
C CYS A 189 4.20 0.39 22.46
N ASP A 190 5.29 0.62 23.20
CA ASP A 190 5.20 1.43 24.41
C ASP A 190 5.07 2.93 24.12
N ASP A 191 4.68 3.70 25.15
CA ASP A 191 4.45 5.14 25.01
C ASP A 191 5.72 5.90 24.54
N GLU A 192 6.92 5.42 24.87
CA GLU A 192 8.19 6.05 24.46
C GLU A 192 8.42 5.87 22.95
N GLU A 193 8.23 4.65 22.43
CA GLU A 193 8.30 4.37 20.99
C GLU A 193 7.25 5.18 20.21
N LEU A 194 6.03 5.29 20.74
CA LEU A 194 4.96 6.06 20.10
C LEU A 194 5.26 7.56 20.11
N ASP A 195 5.76 8.10 21.22
CA ASP A 195 6.15 9.51 21.33
C ASP A 195 7.33 9.87 20.41
N GLU A 196 8.26 8.93 20.17
CA GLU A 196 9.36 9.12 19.22
C GLU A 196 8.91 9.14 17.75
N ALA A 197 7.80 8.48 17.41
CA ALA A 197 7.29 8.44 16.04
C ALA A 197 6.49 9.70 15.64
N LEU A 198 5.88 10.40 16.60
CA LEU A 198 5.02 11.56 16.33
C LEU A 198 5.74 12.77 15.70
N PRO A 199 6.99 13.14 16.09
CA PRO A 199 7.71 14.25 15.49
C PRO A 199 8.03 14.12 14.01
N GLU A 200 8.07 12.89 13.48
CA GLU A 200 8.33 12.61 12.06
C GLU A 200 7.08 12.80 11.19
N MET A 201 5.91 13.01 11.80
CA MET A 201 4.64 13.18 11.11
C MET A 201 4.41 14.60 10.63
N GLU A 202 3.92 14.73 9.39
CA GLU A 202 3.38 15.98 8.89
C GLU A 202 1.96 16.22 9.43
N VAL A 203 1.49 17.47 9.37
CA VAL A 203 0.11 17.82 9.77
C VAL A 203 -0.93 16.95 9.06
N SER A 204 -0.69 16.60 7.78
CA SER A 204 -1.57 15.71 7.02
C SER A 204 -1.66 14.29 7.58
N ASP A 205 -0.59 13.77 8.18
CA ASP A 205 -0.60 12.45 8.83
C ASP A 205 -1.44 12.50 10.11
N LEU A 206 -1.27 13.54 10.93
CA LEU A 206 -2.06 13.75 12.14
C LEU A 206 -3.56 13.93 11.82
N GLU A 207 -3.89 14.71 10.78
CA GLU A 207 -5.26 14.83 10.28
C GLU A 207 -5.82 13.49 9.77
N MET A 208 -4.98 12.66 9.12
CA MET A 208 -5.35 11.32 8.70
C MET A 208 -5.66 10.42 9.90
N LEU A 209 -4.82 10.42 10.94
CA LEU A 209 -5.06 9.70 12.19
C LEU A 209 -6.41 10.09 12.81
N MET A 210 -6.71 11.39 12.87
CA MET A 210 -8.00 11.87 13.40
C MET A 210 -9.19 11.41 12.54
N LYS A 211 -9.03 11.36 11.22
CA LYS A 211 -10.05 10.84 10.29
C LYS A 211 -10.27 9.34 10.48
N LEU A 212 -9.21 8.56 10.64
CA LEU A 212 -9.27 7.13 10.92
C LEU A 212 -9.96 6.88 12.26
N ALA A 213 -9.58 7.60 13.33
CA ALA A 213 -10.24 7.51 14.64
C ALA A 213 -11.74 7.79 14.55
N ALA A 214 -12.15 8.82 13.80
CA ALA A 214 -13.57 9.11 13.58
C ALA A 214 -14.32 8.00 12.83
N HIS A 215 -13.66 7.32 11.89
CA HIS A 215 -14.24 6.15 11.21
C HIS A 215 -14.40 4.95 12.15
N LEU A 216 -13.43 4.77 13.06
CA LEU A 216 -13.34 3.64 13.98
C LEU A 216 -14.21 3.79 15.23
N ASP A 217 -14.77 4.96 15.54
CA ASP A 217 -15.56 5.21 16.76
C ASP A 217 -16.63 4.17 17.08
N ARG A 218 -17.27 3.62 16.04
CA ARG A 218 -18.36 2.65 16.21
C ARG A 218 -17.88 1.21 16.25
N SER A 219 -16.81 0.89 15.52
CA SER A 219 -16.32 -0.48 15.36
C SER A 219 -15.21 -0.83 16.34
N HIS A 220 -14.33 0.13 16.67
CA HIS A 220 -13.15 -0.03 17.52
C HIS A 220 -12.95 1.22 18.42
N PRO A 221 -13.87 1.49 19.37
CA PRO A 221 -13.85 2.72 20.15
C PRO A 221 -12.58 2.90 21.00
N ASP A 222 -12.01 1.81 21.54
CA ASP A 222 -10.79 1.88 22.33
C ASP A 222 -9.56 2.22 21.47
N PHE A 223 -9.48 1.63 20.27
CA PHE A 223 -8.42 1.94 19.32
C PHE A 223 -8.54 3.40 18.81
N ALA A 224 -9.76 3.83 18.49
CA ALA A 224 -10.05 5.21 18.14
C ALA A 224 -9.71 6.20 19.27
N LYS A 225 -9.85 5.79 20.54
CA LYS A 225 -9.46 6.59 21.70
C LYS A 225 -7.93 6.69 21.83
N GLN A 226 -7.20 5.59 21.66
CA GLN A 226 -5.74 5.59 21.68
C GLN A 226 -5.16 6.50 20.59
N ILE A 227 -5.66 6.39 19.35
CA ILE A 227 -5.23 7.26 18.25
C ILE A 227 -5.36 8.75 18.63
N ARG A 228 -6.52 9.14 19.19
CA ARG A 228 -6.74 10.54 19.62
C ARG A 228 -5.86 10.98 20.78
N MET A 229 -5.57 10.06 21.71
CA MET A 229 -4.75 10.35 22.88
C MET A 229 -3.37 10.85 22.47
N PHE A 230 -2.76 10.24 21.44
CA PHE A 230 -1.45 10.62 20.93
C PHE A 230 -1.51 11.72 19.87
N ALA A 231 -2.40 11.62 18.89
CA ALA A 231 -2.39 12.55 17.75
C ALA A 231 -2.99 13.93 18.05
N SER A 232 -4.03 14.03 18.91
CA SER A 232 -4.73 15.30 19.15
C SER A 232 -3.83 16.37 19.79
N PRO A 233 -3.05 16.07 20.84
CA PRO A 233 -2.18 17.08 21.45
C PRO A 233 -1.13 17.64 20.47
N VAL A 234 -0.55 16.79 19.62
CA VAL A 234 0.44 17.20 18.63
C VAL A 234 -0.21 18.04 17.54
N LEU A 235 -1.39 17.63 17.04
CA LEU A 235 -2.13 18.39 16.04
C LEU A 235 -2.53 19.78 16.56
N GLU A 236 -2.95 19.90 17.82
CA GLU A 236 -3.28 21.19 18.44
C GLU A 236 -2.05 22.11 18.55
N GLN A 237 -0.89 21.55 18.88
CA GLN A 237 0.37 22.31 18.95
C GLN A 237 0.85 22.78 17.57
N THR A 238 0.72 21.95 16.54
CA THR A 238 1.05 22.32 15.15
C THR A 238 0.08 23.36 14.57
N GLY A 239 -1.15 23.43 15.10
CA GLY A 239 -2.21 24.34 14.68
C GLY A 239 -2.21 25.75 15.29
N ARG A 240 -1.43 26.04 16.36
CA ARG A 240 -1.23 27.40 16.91
C ARG A 240 -0.22 27.41 18.08
N VAL A 241 1.02 27.84 17.80
CA VAL A 241 1.76 28.77 18.68
C VAL A 241 2.54 29.76 17.79
N GLU A 242 1.85 30.77 17.24
CA GLU A 242 2.49 32.08 17.21
C GLU A 242 2.45 32.57 18.65
N ARG A 243 3.59 32.58 19.34
CA ARG A 243 3.73 33.45 20.51
C ARG A 243 3.43 34.85 20.01
N ASP A 244 2.33 35.44 20.46
CA ASP A 244 2.12 36.87 20.30
C ASP A 244 3.30 37.57 20.98
N GLN A 245 4.15 38.22 20.18
CA GLN A 245 5.30 38.98 20.67
C GLN A 245 4.88 40.16 21.56
N ASN A 246 3.57 40.44 21.68
CA ASN A 246 3.00 41.44 22.56
C ASN A 246 2.36 40.89 23.84
N THR A 247 2.43 39.58 24.14
CA THR A 247 2.02 39.10 25.46
C THR A 247 3.14 39.42 26.45
N PRO A 248 2.97 40.36 27.39
CA PRO A 248 3.99 40.65 28.38
C PRO A 248 4.12 39.44 29.31
N ASP A 249 5.35 39.06 29.64
CA ASP A 249 5.59 38.05 30.68
C ASP A 249 4.93 38.52 31.98
N LEU A 250 4.00 37.73 32.51
CA LEU A 250 3.33 38.00 33.79
C LEU A 250 4.22 37.67 35.00
N PHE A 251 5.51 37.44 34.76
CA PHE A 251 6.51 37.15 35.77
C PHE A 251 7.79 37.96 35.51
N ASP A 252 7.65 39.29 35.58
CA ASP A 252 8.71 40.24 35.93
C ASP A 252 8.14 41.29 36.90
#